data_AF-A0A835VFX9-F1
#
_entry.id   AF-A0A835VFX9-F1
#
_cell.length_a   1.000
_cell.length_b   1.000
_cell.length_c   1.000
_cell.angle_alpha   90.00
_cell.angle_beta   90.00
_cell.angle_gamma   90.00
#
_symmetry.space_group_name_H-M   'P 1'
#
loop_
_entity.id
_entity.type
_entity.pdbx_description
1 polymer ?
#
loop_
_entity_poly.entity_id
_entity_poly.type
_entity_poly.pdbx_seq_one_letter_code
_entity_poly.pdbx_strand_id
1 'polypeptide(L)'
;MLLQPSTRARKSSCSPNGETFEGILNCFSTMTTCRGILRKISSKIVVLLLSHAFQACLSLRHDQKYSVIYEEKIGGTPLQISNSLISAFQNLSKVDERLELPSFEKQAFFTATAMVSQSS
;
A
#
# COMPACT_ATOMS: atom_id res chain seq x y z
N MET A 1 42.08 0.22 -26.48
CA MET A 1 41.54 0.01 -25.12
C MET A 1 40.25 0.83 -25.03
N LEU A 2 39.08 0.21 -25.21
CA LEU A 2 37.79 0.91 -25.19
C LEU A 2 37.17 0.76 -23.80
N LEU A 3 37.04 1.87 -23.06
CA LEU A 3 36.29 1.90 -21.81
C LEU A 3 34.80 1.73 -22.12
N GLN A 4 34.24 0.59 -21.75
CA GLN A 4 32.81 0.34 -21.81
C GLN A 4 32.15 1.07 -20.62
N PRO A 5 31.19 1.99 -20.84
CA PRO A 5 30.49 2.65 -19.74
C PRO A 5 29.61 1.62 -19.03
N SER A 6 29.92 1.33 -17.77
CA SER A 6 29.07 0.52 -16.90
C SER A 6 27.84 1.33 -16.54
N THR A 7 26.74 1.13 -17.27
CA THR A 7 25.44 1.66 -16.89
C THR A 7 24.98 0.93 -15.64
N ARG A 8 25.24 1.52 -14.47
CA ARG A 8 24.70 1.07 -13.18
C ARG A 8 23.18 1.15 -13.22
N ALA A 9 22.53 0.05 -13.60
CA ALA A 9 21.10 -0.10 -13.44
C ALA A 9 20.78 0.06 -11.95
N ARG A 10 20.06 1.13 -11.60
CA ARG A 10 19.65 1.42 -10.24
C ARG A 10 18.62 0.35 -9.85
N LYS A 11 19.07 -0.66 -9.10
CA LYS A 11 18.26 -1.74 -8.55
C LYS A 11 17.02 -1.11 -7.90
N SER A 12 15.84 -1.31 -8.49
CA SER A 12 14.58 -0.93 -7.87
C SER A 12 14.42 -1.80 -6.63
N SER A 13 14.44 -1.19 -5.45
CA SER A 13 14.27 -1.88 -4.16
C SER A 13 12.82 -2.32 -3.90
N CYS A 14 12.06 -2.62 -4.96
CA CYS A 14 10.77 -3.27 -4.78
C CYS A 14 11.11 -4.73 -4.45
N SER A 15 10.86 -5.15 -3.22
CA SER A 15 11.04 -6.53 -2.80
C SER A 15 10.25 -7.47 -3.74
N PRO A 16 10.63 -8.76 -3.86
CA PRO A 16 9.86 -9.75 -4.62
C PRO A 16 8.37 -9.84 -4.22
N ASN A 17 7.97 -9.26 -3.08
CA ASN A 17 6.59 -9.20 -2.60
C ASN A 17 5.71 -8.15 -3.32
N GLY A 18 6.22 -7.40 -4.31
CA GLY A 18 5.42 -6.41 -5.06
C GLY A 18 4.19 -6.96 -5.78
N GLU A 19 4.02 -8.29 -5.80
CA GLU A 19 2.89 -9.00 -6.39
C GLU A 19 1.66 -9.06 -5.45
N THR A 20 1.82 -8.77 -4.15
CA THR A 20 0.74 -8.80 -3.17
C THR A 20 0.33 -7.40 -2.70
N PHE A 21 -0.92 -7.26 -2.23
CA PHE A 21 -1.38 -6.00 -1.67
C PHE A 21 -0.55 -5.58 -0.44
N GLU A 22 -0.19 -6.51 0.45
CA GLU A 22 0.71 -6.24 1.57
C GLU A 22 2.07 -5.72 1.08
N GLY A 23 2.65 -6.33 0.04
CA GLY A 23 3.92 -5.86 -0.51
C GLY A 23 3.83 -4.48 -1.17
N ILE A 24 2.70 -4.15 -1.78
CA ILE A 24 2.41 -2.79 -2.25
C ILE A 24 2.34 -1.82 -1.06
N LEU A 25 1.65 -2.17 0.02
CA LEU A 25 1.60 -1.34 1.24
C LEU A 25 2.99 -1.15 1.86
N ASN A 26 3.84 -2.17 1.82
CA ASN A 26 5.23 -2.09 2.29
C ASN A 26 6.06 -1.05 1.54
N CYS A 27 5.69 -0.71 0.29
CA CYS A 27 6.33 0.37 -0.45
C CYS A 27 6.09 1.75 0.20
N PHE A 28 5.07 1.89 1.05
CA PHE A 28 4.72 3.09 1.80
C PHE A 28 5.05 3.00 3.30
N SER A 29 5.73 1.93 3.74
CA SER A 29 6.07 1.70 5.16
C SER A 29 7.07 2.72 5.74
N THR A 30 7.87 3.37 4.88
CA THR A 30 8.84 4.40 5.29
C THR A 30 8.66 5.69 4.49
N MET A 31 9.04 6.83 5.07
CA MET A 31 9.00 8.12 4.37
C MET A 31 9.89 8.14 3.11
N THR A 32 11.03 7.44 3.12
CA THR A 32 11.97 7.39 2.00
C THR A 32 11.38 6.68 0.79
N THR A 33 10.80 5.50 1.00
CA THR A 33 10.18 4.72 -0.09
C THR A 33 8.90 5.41 -0.58
N CYS A 34 8.08 5.92 0.33
CA CYS A 34 6.88 6.71 0.04
C CYS A 34 7.21 7.91 -0.86
N ARG A 35 8.22 8.72 -0.50
CA ARG A 35 8.68 9.86 -1.31
C ARG A 35 9.19 9.45 -2.69
N GLY A 36 9.80 8.28 -2.80
CA GLY A 36 10.22 7.72 -4.09
C GLY A 36 9.05 7.47 -5.05
N ILE A 37 7.93 6.98 -4.52
CA ILE A 37 6.71 6.71 -5.29
C ILE A 37 5.98 8.01 -5.63
N LEU A 38 5.89 8.94 -4.67
CA LEU A 38 5.21 10.23 -4.88
C LEU A 38 5.90 11.15 -5.91
N ARG A 39 7.14 10.85 -6.30
CA ARG A 39 7.80 11.49 -7.45
C ARG A 39 7.26 11.02 -8.80
N LYS A 40 6.57 9.88 -8.85
CA LYS A 40 6.05 9.25 -10.06
C LYS A 40 4.54 9.32 -10.17
N ILE A 41 3.83 9.23 -9.04
CA ILE A 41 2.38 9.16 -8.95
C ILE A 41 1.95 10.18 -7.89
N SER A 42 0.91 10.96 -8.15
CA SER A 42 0.43 11.92 -7.15
C SER A 42 -0.14 11.22 -5.91
N SER A 43 -0.02 11.87 -4.76
CA SER A 43 -0.53 11.39 -3.47
C SER A 43 -2.02 11.07 -3.52
N LYS A 44 -2.82 11.90 -4.19
CA LYS A 44 -4.25 11.69 -4.43
C LYS A 44 -4.55 10.38 -5.15
N ILE A 45 -3.81 10.07 -6.22
CA ILE A 45 -4.00 8.81 -6.95
C ILE A 45 -3.57 7.63 -6.09
N VAL A 46 -2.48 7.76 -5.33
CA VAL A 46 -2.03 6.70 -4.43
C VAL A 46 -3.09 6.36 -3.37
N VAL A 47 -3.61 7.35 -2.63
CA VAL A 47 -4.61 7.08 -1.59
C VAL A 47 -5.89 6.47 -2.17
N LEU A 48 -6.34 6.95 -3.34
CA LEU A 48 -7.50 6.41 -4.04
C LEU A 48 -7.30 4.93 -4.40
N LEU A 49 -6.15 4.58 -4.99
CA LEU A 49 -5.82 3.20 -5.36
C LEU A 49 -5.71 2.29 -4.14
N LEU A 50 -5.05 2.74 -3.08
CA LEU A 50 -4.93 1.98 -1.83
C LEU A 50 -6.29 1.75 -1.18
N SER A 51 -7.19 2.74 -1.19
CA SER A 51 -8.55 2.60 -0.66
C SER A 51 -9.38 1.60 -1.45
N HIS A 52 -9.32 1.63 -2.79
CA HIS A 52 -10.01 0.64 -3.61
C HIS A 52 -9.46 -0.78 -3.42
N ALA A 53 -8.13 -0.93 -3.35
CA ALA A 53 -7.51 -2.21 -3.07
C ALA A 53 -7.93 -2.76 -1.70
N PHE A 54 -8.01 -1.89 -0.69
CA PHE A 54 -8.51 -2.26 0.64
C PHE A 54 -9.99 -2.65 0.63
N GLN A 55 -10.84 -1.91 -0.09
CA GLN A 55 -12.25 -2.27 -0.23
C GLN A 55 -12.43 -3.62 -0.93
N ALA A 56 -11.64 -3.88 -1.99
CA ALA A 56 -11.65 -5.17 -2.68
C ALA A 56 -11.20 -6.30 -1.75
N CYS A 57 -10.12 -6.06 -0.97
CA CYS A 57 -9.68 -6.95 0.10
C CYS A 57 -10.84 -7.33 1.03
N LEU A 58 -11.56 -6.36 1.59
CA LEU A 58 -12.68 -6.65 2.48
C LEU A 58 -13.85 -7.38 1.78
N SER A 59 -14.15 -7.01 0.54
CA SER A 59 -15.30 -7.56 -0.20
C SER A 59 -15.10 -9.01 -0.60
N LEU A 60 -13.91 -9.35 -1.12
CA LEU A 60 -13.56 -10.70 -1.58
C LEU A 60 -13.47 -11.71 -0.44
N ARG A 61 -13.23 -11.26 0.79
CA ARG A 61 -13.15 -12.12 1.97
C ARG A 61 -14.48 -12.81 2.32
N HIS A 62 -15.61 -12.23 1.89
CA HIS A 62 -16.93 -12.81 2.12
C HIS A 62 -17.25 -13.97 1.16
N ASP A 63 -16.49 -14.14 0.08
CA ASP A 63 -16.71 -15.21 -0.89
C ASP A 63 -15.69 -16.35 -0.71
N GLN A 64 -16.13 -17.37 0.03
CA GLN A 64 -15.31 -18.53 0.43
C GLN A 64 -14.76 -19.30 -0.79
N LYS A 65 -15.35 -19.13 -1.97
CA LYS A 65 -14.91 -19.74 -3.24
C LYS A 65 -13.54 -19.25 -3.70
N TYR A 66 -13.14 -18.05 -3.30
CA TYR A 66 -11.91 -17.40 -3.77
C TYR A 66 -10.82 -17.29 -2.70
N SER A 67 -10.99 -17.92 -1.53
CA SER A 67 -10.09 -17.73 -0.38
C SER A 67 -8.61 -18.01 -0.68
N VAL A 68 -8.30 -19.10 -1.39
CA VAL A 68 -6.92 -19.51 -1.71
C VAL A 68 -6.25 -18.53 -2.68
N ILE A 69 -6.96 -18.11 -3.73
CA ILE A 69 -6.46 -17.16 -4.74
C ILE A 69 -6.29 -15.77 -4.09
N TYR A 70 -7.18 -15.43 -3.17
CA TYR A 70 -7.20 -14.17 -2.46
C TYR A 70 -6.03 -14.04 -1.46
N GLU A 71 -5.75 -15.09 -0.69
CA GLU A 71 -4.63 -15.10 0.26
C GLU A 71 -3.30 -14.90 -0.47
N GLU A 72 -3.13 -15.51 -1.65
CA GLU A 72 -1.97 -15.29 -2.51
C GLU A 72 -1.84 -13.81 -2.94
N LYS A 73 -2.94 -13.17 -3.35
CA LYS A 73 -2.92 -11.78 -3.86
C LYS A 73 -2.81 -10.71 -2.77
N ILE A 74 -3.14 -11.05 -1.54
CA ILE A 74 -3.09 -10.09 -0.43
C ILE A 74 -1.82 -10.24 0.38
N GLY A 75 -1.36 -11.47 0.61
CA GLY A 75 -0.12 -11.75 1.31
C GLY A 75 -0.19 -11.59 2.83
N GLY A 76 -1.32 -11.13 3.40
CA GLY A 76 -1.46 -10.88 4.83
C GLY A 76 -2.88 -11.01 5.36
N THR A 77 -3.01 -11.17 6.68
CA THR A 77 -4.29 -11.14 7.37
C THR A 77 -4.90 -9.73 7.32
N PRO A 78 -6.22 -9.55 7.38
CA PRO A 78 -6.80 -8.21 7.33
C PRO A 78 -6.42 -7.31 8.49
N LEU A 79 -6.03 -7.87 9.63
CA LEU A 79 -5.45 -7.06 10.70
C LEU A 79 -4.08 -6.50 10.27
N GLN A 80 -3.21 -7.31 9.66
CA GLN A 80 -1.93 -6.85 9.11
C GLN A 80 -2.13 -5.85 7.97
N ILE A 81 -3.08 -6.10 7.07
CA ILE A 81 -3.42 -5.18 5.98
C ILE A 81 -3.95 -3.86 6.54
N SER A 82 -4.82 -3.89 7.55
CA SER A 82 -5.36 -2.68 8.17
C SER A 82 -4.25 -1.84 8.83
N ASN A 83 -3.36 -2.47 9.60
CA ASN A 83 -2.20 -1.80 10.19
C ASN A 83 -1.26 -1.20 9.13
N SER A 84 -1.01 -1.94 8.05
CA SER A 84 -0.16 -1.50 6.95
C SER A 84 -0.79 -0.35 6.17
N LEU A 85 -2.12 -0.37 5.96
CA LEU A 85 -2.86 0.72 5.33
C LEU A 85 -2.82 2.00 6.17
N ILE A 86 -3.06 1.90 7.48
CA ILE A 86 -2.98 3.03 8.40
C ILE A 86 -1.59 3.65 8.34
N SER A 87 -0.55 2.82 8.41
CA SER A 87 0.85 3.25 8.34
C SER A 87 1.17 3.93 7.00
N ALA A 88 0.69 3.37 5.89
CA ALA A 88 0.85 3.94 4.56
C ALA A 88 0.20 5.33 4.47
N PHE A 89 -1.04 5.48 4.95
CA PHE A 89 -1.77 6.75 4.95
C PHE A 89 -1.06 7.81 5.79
N GLN A 90 -0.63 7.45 7.00
CA GLN A 90 0.14 8.35 7.87
C GLN A 90 1.45 8.79 7.23
N ASN A 91 2.18 7.88 6.58
CA ASN A 91 3.42 8.23 5.89
C ASN A 91 3.17 9.08 4.64
N LEU A 92 2.08 8.83 3.91
CA LEU A 92 1.66 9.66 2.78
C LEU A 92 1.36 11.10 3.24
N SER A 93 0.59 11.26 4.32
CA SER A 93 0.30 12.58 4.90
C SER A 93 1.53 13.30 5.45
N LYS A 94 2.54 12.55 5.95
CA LYS A 94 3.82 13.14 6.39
C LYS A 94 4.72 13.56 5.23
N VAL A 95 4.63 12.87 4.09
CA VAL A 95 5.47 13.18 2.91
C VAL A 95 4.84 14.28 2.06
N ASP A 96 3.50 14.29 1.97
CA ASP A 96 2.69 15.34 1.36
C ASP A 96 1.77 15.96 2.42
N GLU A 97 2.27 17.00 3.08
CA GLU A 97 1.54 17.73 4.13
C GLU A 97 0.28 18.43 3.63
N ARG A 98 0.12 18.57 2.30
CA ARG A 98 -1.07 19.16 1.66
C ARG A 98 -2.09 18.11 1.26
N LEU A 99 -1.85 16.84 1.59
CA LEU A 99 -2.75 15.74 1.28
C LEU A 99 -4.00 15.80 2.16
N GLU A 100 -5.08 16.27 1.56
CA GLU A 100 -6.42 16.13 2.12
C GLU A 100 -7.06 14.84 1.60
N LEU A 101 -7.41 13.94 2.53
CA LEU A 101 -8.13 12.71 2.18
C LEU A 101 -9.57 13.06 1.77
N PRO A 102 -10.01 12.67 0.56
CA PRO A 102 -11.41 12.74 0.18
C PRO A 102 -12.28 11.78 1.02
N SER A 103 -13.60 11.90 0.91
CA SER A 103 -14.55 11.19 1.78
C SER A 103 -14.42 9.66 1.70
N PHE A 104 -14.14 9.12 0.52
CA PHE A 104 -13.99 7.69 0.32
C PHE A 104 -12.74 7.13 1.01
N GLU A 105 -11.61 7.82 0.86
CA GLU A 105 -10.34 7.43 1.45
C GLU A 105 -10.34 7.61 2.96
N LYS A 106 -11.04 8.63 3.48
CA LYS A 106 -11.34 8.77 4.92
C LYS A 106 -12.12 7.57 5.45
N GLN A 107 -13.12 7.10 4.71
CA GLN A 107 -13.89 5.93 5.10
C GLN A 107 -12.99 4.68 5.15
N ALA A 108 -12.15 4.46 4.15
CA ALA A 108 -11.20 3.35 4.15
C ALA A 108 -10.25 3.39 5.37
N PHE A 109 -9.71 4.56 5.68
CA PHE A 109 -8.85 4.77 6.85
C PHE A 109 -9.59 4.49 8.16
N PHE A 110 -10.82 5.01 8.30
CA PHE A 110 -11.65 4.79 9.48
C PHE A 110 -11.99 3.30 9.67
N THR A 111 -12.38 2.61 8.59
CA THR A 111 -12.66 1.17 8.61
C THR A 111 -11.44 0.38 9.04
N ALA A 112 -10.25 0.65 8.49
CA ALA A 112 -9.01 -0.01 8.90
C ALA A 112 -8.72 0.22 10.39
N THR A 113 -8.89 1.45 10.87
CA THR A 113 -8.71 1.80 12.29
C THR A 113 -9.68 1.02 13.18
N ALA A 114 -10.96 0.96 12.80
CA ALA A 114 -11.98 0.22 13.54
C ALA A 114 -11.67 -1.28 13.61
N MET A 115 -11.17 -1.88 12.53
CA MET A 115 -10.77 -3.29 12.50
C MET A 115 -9.60 -3.58 13.44
N VAL A 116 -8.62 -2.67 13.52
CA VAL A 116 -7.49 -2.79 14.46
C VAL A 116 -7.99 -2.66 15.91
N SER A 117 -8.86 -1.69 16.18
CA SER A 117 -9.40 -1.46 17.52
C SER A 117 -10.29 -2.59 18.03
N GLN A 118 -11.07 -3.26 17.17
CA GLN A 118 -11.89 -4.41 17.56
C GLN A 118 -11.08 -5.68 17.84
N SER A 119 -9.82 -5.70 17.42
CA SER A 119 -8.90 -6.84 17.60
C SER A 119 -7.92 -6.62 18.77
N SER A 120 -8.05 -5.51 19.49
CA SER A 120 -7.23 -5.11 20.66
C SER A 120 -7.98 -5.36 21.96
#